data_AF-A0A957GHN7-F1
#
_entry.id   AF-A0A957GHN7-F1
#
_cell.length_a   1.000
_cell.length_b   1.000
_cell.length_c   1.000
_cell.angle_alpha   90.00
_cell.angle_beta   90.00
_cell.angle_gamma   90.00
#
_symmetry.space_group_name_H-M   'P 1'
#
loop_
_entity.id
_entity.type
_entity.pdbx_description
1 polymer ?
#
loop_
_entity_poly.entity_id
_entity_poly.type
_entity_poly.pdbx_seq_one_letter_code
_entity_poly.pdbx_strand_id
1 'polypeptide(L)'
;YRGINLNITVSFTVPQVLAAGAAIERGLARREAEGLDTSKMSPAVTMMVGRTDDWMKVTVKKEGIAIDPACLEWAGVACFKRAYGIYQERGYRAKLLAAAYRNFYHWTEFVGGEVLLTIPWEWQVKFNESDVKPVPRMDVPVAAEIMAALSRQIPEFRRVYEPDGMSVAEFDTFGGTVRTLRSFIEGSHTFEGVIRDMMLPNPDL
;
A
#
# COMPACT_ATOMS: atom_id res chain seq x y z
N TYR A 1 19.41 -14.02 3.91
CA TYR A 1 18.43 -14.82 3.12
C TYR A 1 18.99 -15.16 1.73
N ARG A 2 18.25 -15.92 0.89
CA ARG A 2 18.71 -16.56 -0.37
C ARG A 2 19.12 -15.64 -1.53
N GLY A 3 19.31 -14.34 -1.31
CA GLY A 3 19.74 -13.42 -2.38
C GLY A 3 18.62 -13.02 -3.37
N ILE A 4 17.35 -13.18 -2.99
CA ILE A 4 16.19 -12.88 -3.84
C ILE A 4 15.60 -11.51 -3.48
N ASN A 5 15.64 -10.55 -4.38
CA ASN A 5 14.96 -9.27 -4.18
C ASN A 5 13.45 -9.46 -4.10
N LEU A 6 12.83 -8.92 -3.05
CA LEU A 6 11.40 -9.06 -2.79
C LEU A 6 10.70 -7.72 -3.00
N ASN A 7 9.52 -7.76 -3.63
CA ASN A 7 8.50 -6.75 -3.47
C ASN A 7 7.37 -7.35 -2.64
N ILE A 8 7.28 -6.98 -1.37
CA ILE A 8 6.19 -7.43 -0.50
C ILE A 8 4.93 -6.69 -0.90
N THR A 9 3.84 -7.40 -1.15
CA THR A 9 2.56 -6.82 -1.58
C THR A 9 1.41 -7.30 -0.69
N VAL A 10 0.19 -6.90 -1.02
CA VAL A 10 -1.03 -7.13 -0.22
C VAL A 10 -0.87 -6.54 1.19
N SER A 11 -0.37 -5.30 1.26
CA SER A 11 -0.29 -4.52 2.50
C SER A 11 -1.06 -3.20 2.33
N PHE A 12 -1.75 -2.78 3.39
CA PHE A 12 -2.69 -1.66 3.41
C PHE A 12 -2.51 -0.76 4.62
N THR A 13 -1.91 -1.29 5.69
CA THR A 13 -1.83 -0.64 7.00
C THR A 13 -0.39 -0.35 7.39
N VAL A 14 -0.20 0.62 8.28
CA VAL A 14 1.12 0.93 8.87
C VAL A 14 1.71 -0.30 9.56
N PRO A 15 1.00 -1.06 10.42
CA PRO A 15 1.52 -2.28 11.02
C PRO A 15 2.04 -3.31 10.00
N GLN A 16 1.31 -3.55 8.91
CA GLN A 16 1.69 -4.52 7.88
C GLN A 16 3.02 -4.15 7.23
N VAL A 17 3.15 -2.89 6.76
CA VAL A 17 4.37 -2.45 6.09
C VAL A 17 5.55 -2.36 7.07
N LEU A 18 5.33 -2.00 8.33
CA LEU A 18 6.40 -1.98 9.33
C LEU A 18 6.91 -3.38 9.66
N ALA A 19 6.01 -4.37 9.77
CA ALA A 19 6.38 -5.77 9.99
C ALA A 19 7.16 -6.33 8.80
N ALA A 20 6.75 -6.00 7.57
CA ALA A 20 7.44 -6.39 6.34
C ALA A 20 8.86 -5.78 6.28
N GLY A 21 8.99 -4.47 6.53
CA GLY A 21 10.29 -3.79 6.57
C GLY A 21 11.23 -4.40 7.62
N ALA A 22 10.72 -4.66 8.83
CA ALA A 22 11.48 -5.32 9.89
C ALA A 22 11.94 -6.74 9.49
N ALA A 23 11.09 -7.50 8.81
CA ALA A 23 11.42 -8.85 8.36
C ALA A 23 12.51 -8.85 7.28
N ILE A 24 12.44 -7.92 6.33
CA ILE A 24 13.47 -7.73 5.30
C ILE A 24 14.80 -7.35 5.97
N GLU A 25 14.78 -6.40 6.91
CA GLU A 25 15.99 -5.94 7.60
C GLU A 25 16.66 -7.07 8.38
N ARG A 26 15.90 -7.87 9.14
CA ARG A 26 16.42 -9.08 9.80
C ARG A 26 17.05 -10.05 8.79
N GLY A 27 16.44 -10.20 7.62
CA GLY A 27 16.95 -11.05 6.55
C GLY A 27 18.29 -10.55 5.98
N LEU A 28 18.40 -9.24 5.73
CA LEU A 28 19.60 -8.60 5.20
C LEU A 28 20.74 -8.66 6.22
N ALA A 29 20.48 -8.27 7.47
CA ALA A 29 21.46 -8.32 8.55
C ALA A 29 22.02 -9.74 8.76
N ARG A 30 21.17 -10.76 8.73
CA ARG A 30 21.63 -12.15 8.79
C ARG A 30 22.52 -12.53 7.60
N ARG A 31 22.18 -12.08 6.39
CA ARG A 31 22.96 -12.35 5.18
C ARG A 31 24.36 -11.74 5.28
N GLU A 32 24.45 -10.51 5.75
CA GLU A 32 25.71 -9.78 5.93
C GLU A 32 26.58 -10.40 7.03
N ALA A 33 25.98 -10.83 8.14
CA ALA A 33 26.68 -11.56 9.20
C ALA A 33 27.32 -12.87 8.72
N GLU A 34 26.75 -13.49 7.68
CA GLU A 34 27.28 -14.69 7.02
C GLU A 34 28.28 -14.35 5.87
N GLY A 35 28.64 -13.07 5.68
CA GLY A 35 29.58 -12.62 4.65
C GLY A 35 29.03 -12.65 3.22
N LEU A 36 27.71 -12.77 3.05
CA LEU A 36 27.06 -12.87 1.75
C LEU A 36 26.69 -11.48 1.20
N ASP A 37 26.87 -11.28 -0.11
CA ASP A 37 26.66 -9.97 -0.77
C ASP A 37 25.20 -9.48 -0.72
N THR A 38 25.02 -8.22 -0.29
CA THR A 38 23.76 -7.46 -0.27
C THR A 38 23.78 -6.21 -1.17
N SER A 39 24.90 -5.91 -1.84
CA SER A 39 25.12 -4.64 -2.57
C SER A 39 24.15 -4.37 -3.71
N LYS A 40 23.61 -5.43 -4.34
CA LYS A 40 22.63 -5.34 -5.43
C LYS A 40 21.19 -5.58 -4.97
N MET A 41 20.96 -5.57 -3.67
CA MET A 41 19.65 -5.88 -3.11
C MET A 41 18.83 -4.60 -2.93
N SER A 42 17.68 -4.55 -3.57
CA SER A 42 16.77 -3.40 -3.58
C SER A 42 15.34 -3.84 -3.27
N PRO A 43 15.07 -4.36 -2.06
CA PRO A 43 13.74 -4.82 -1.70
C PRO A 43 12.76 -3.65 -1.60
N ALA A 44 11.49 -3.93 -1.86
CA ALA A 44 10.40 -2.99 -1.77
C ALA A 44 9.26 -3.53 -0.90
N VAL A 45 8.51 -2.62 -0.27
CA VAL A 45 7.29 -2.93 0.46
C VAL A 45 6.15 -2.08 -0.11
N THR A 46 5.25 -2.73 -0.82
CA THR A 46 4.09 -2.12 -1.46
C THR A 46 2.97 -1.86 -0.45
N MET A 47 2.53 -0.61 -0.37
CA MET A 47 1.30 -0.20 0.29
C MET A 47 0.25 0.18 -0.75
N MET A 48 -0.90 -0.49 -0.72
CA MET A 48 -2.01 -0.23 -1.67
C MET A 48 -2.87 0.95 -1.18
N VAL A 49 -2.32 2.16 -1.24
CA VAL A 49 -2.90 3.37 -0.65
C VAL A 49 -4.36 3.62 -1.04
N GLY A 50 -4.73 3.47 -2.31
CA GLY A 50 -6.13 3.67 -2.71
C GLY A 50 -7.05 2.53 -2.31
N ARG A 51 -6.53 1.31 -2.07
CA ARG A 51 -7.35 0.24 -1.46
C ARG A 51 -7.52 0.44 0.04
N THR A 52 -6.61 1.16 0.71
CA THR A 52 -6.81 1.62 2.09
C THR A 52 -8.00 2.59 2.17
N ASP A 53 -8.08 3.54 1.24
CA ASP A 53 -9.26 4.44 1.12
C ASP A 53 -10.55 3.65 0.86
N ASP A 54 -10.52 2.70 -0.09
CA ASP A 54 -11.68 1.84 -0.38
C ASP A 54 -12.14 1.05 0.84
N TRP A 55 -11.21 0.65 1.71
CA TRP A 55 -11.56 -0.05 2.95
C TRP A 55 -12.22 0.88 3.96
N MET A 56 -11.69 2.10 4.15
CA MET A 56 -12.34 3.10 5.02
C MET A 56 -13.77 3.42 4.54
N LYS A 57 -13.97 3.56 3.23
CA LYS A 57 -15.30 3.76 2.63
C LYS A 57 -16.25 2.60 2.94
N VAL A 58 -15.77 1.36 2.87
CA VAL A 58 -16.57 0.17 3.24
C VAL A 58 -16.90 0.15 4.73
N THR A 59 -15.93 0.44 5.60
CA THR A 59 -16.14 0.50 7.05
C THR A 59 -17.19 1.54 7.41
N VAL A 60 -17.04 2.78 6.92
CA VAL A 60 -17.98 3.88 7.17
C VAL A 60 -19.39 3.52 6.73
N LYS A 61 -19.55 2.93 5.54
CA LYS A 61 -20.85 2.46 5.05
C LYS A 61 -21.45 1.36 5.94
N LYS A 62 -20.63 0.37 6.33
CA LYS A 62 -21.06 -0.76 7.16
C LYS A 62 -21.50 -0.31 8.55
N GLU A 63 -20.82 0.66 9.12
CA GLU A 63 -21.04 1.15 10.49
C GLU A 63 -22.01 2.35 10.55
N GLY A 64 -22.49 2.85 9.41
CA GLY A 64 -23.42 3.98 9.36
C GLY A 64 -22.81 5.30 9.84
N ILE A 65 -21.49 5.49 9.66
CA ILE A 65 -20.79 6.68 10.11
C ILE A 65 -21.04 7.84 9.13
N ALA A 66 -21.44 8.99 9.66
CA ALA A 66 -21.58 10.23 8.88
C ALA A 66 -20.29 11.07 9.01
N ILE A 67 -19.37 10.88 8.06
CA ILE A 67 -18.12 11.65 7.93
C ILE A 67 -18.15 12.50 6.66
N ASP A 68 -17.38 13.60 6.64
CA ASP A 68 -17.09 14.32 5.41
C ASP A 68 -16.44 13.35 4.37
N PRO A 69 -17.08 13.12 3.21
CA PRO A 69 -16.56 12.22 2.19
C PRO A 69 -15.16 12.59 1.71
N ALA A 70 -14.80 13.88 1.72
CA ALA A 70 -13.48 14.33 1.29
C ALA A 70 -12.36 13.75 2.16
N CYS A 71 -12.62 13.48 3.45
CA CYS A 71 -11.65 12.86 4.35
C CYS A 71 -11.27 11.43 3.92
N LEU A 72 -12.18 10.71 3.26
CA LEU A 72 -11.98 9.30 2.89
C LEU A 72 -10.98 9.08 1.74
N GLU A 73 -10.54 10.15 1.08
CA GLU A 73 -9.49 10.13 0.05
C GLU A 73 -8.07 10.30 0.62
N TRP A 74 -7.95 10.47 1.95
CA TRP A 74 -6.68 10.78 2.63
C TRP A 74 -6.16 9.66 3.52
N ALA A 75 -6.90 8.57 3.70
CA ALA A 75 -6.51 7.52 4.63
C ALA A 75 -5.22 6.81 4.18
N GLY A 76 -5.14 6.46 2.89
CA GLY A 76 -3.96 5.87 2.27
C GLY A 76 -2.75 6.80 2.33
N VAL A 77 -2.93 8.09 2.03
CA VAL A 77 -1.88 9.11 2.13
C VAL A 77 -1.36 9.24 3.56
N ALA A 78 -2.26 9.37 4.53
CA ALA A 78 -1.90 9.50 5.94
C ALA A 78 -1.09 8.28 6.43
N CYS A 79 -1.57 7.07 6.13
CA CYS A 79 -0.87 5.85 6.52
C CYS A 79 0.49 5.72 5.82
N PHE A 80 0.59 6.07 4.55
CA PHE A 80 1.85 6.01 3.81
C PHE A 80 2.89 6.99 4.37
N LYS A 81 2.52 8.26 4.60
CA LYS A 81 3.42 9.27 5.21
C LYS A 81 3.86 8.83 6.61
N ARG A 82 2.94 8.26 7.41
CA ARG A 82 3.26 7.73 8.73
C ARG A 82 4.26 6.59 8.68
N ALA A 83 4.06 5.61 7.78
CA ALA A 83 4.99 4.52 7.59
C ALA A 83 6.34 5.03 7.07
N TYR A 84 6.34 5.99 6.15
CA TYR A 84 7.55 6.59 5.59
C TYR A 84 8.43 7.22 6.66
N GLY A 85 7.87 8.06 7.53
CA GLY A 85 8.62 8.65 8.64
C GLY A 85 9.30 7.58 9.50
N ILE A 86 8.57 6.52 9.86
CA ILE A 86 9.11 5.43 10.68
C ILE A 86 10.17 4.61 9.92
N TYR A 87 10.03 4.42 8.61
CA TYR A 87 11.05 3.78 7.79
C TYR A 87 12.37 4.56 7.80
N GLN A 88 12.29 5.89 7.71
CA GLN A 88 13.46 6.76 7.81
C GLN A 88 14.07 6.71 9.22
N GLU A 89 13.26 6.84 10.27
CA GLU A 89 13.70 6.76 11.67
C GLU A 89 14.41 5.44 11.99
N ARG A 90 13.93 4.32 11.44
CA ARG A 90 14.49 2.99 11.67
C ARG A 90 15.60 2.61 10.69
N GLY A 91 15.88 3.44 9.69
CA GLY A 91 16.88 3.16 8.66
C GLY A 91 16.60 1.90 7.85
N TYR A 92 15.32 1.57 7.61
CA TYR A 92 14.97 0.39 6.82
C TYR A 92 15.48 0.51 5.38
N ARG A 93 16.22 -0.52 4.93
CA ARG A 93 16.78 -0.55 3.57
C ARG A 93 15.75 -0.86 2.48
N ALA A 94 14.59 -1.40 2.85
CA ALA A 94 13.51 -1.61 1.91
C ALA A 94 12.83 -0.28 1.55
N LYS A 95 12.59 -0.04 0.26
CA LYS A 95 11.86 1.15 -0.19
C LYS A 95 10.36 0.95 -0.07
N LEU A 96 9.66 1.91 0.53
CA LEU A 96 8.19 1.94 0.47
C LEU A 96 7.74 2.21 -0.96
N LEU A 97 6.70 1.50 -1.38
CA LEU A 97 6.14 1.59 -2.73
C LEU A 97 4.64 1.88 -2.65
N ALA A 98 4.18 2.99 -3.24
CA ALA A 98 2.75 3.30 -3.31
C ALA A 98 2.11 2.67 -4.56
N ALA A 99 0.98 1.98 -4.40
CA ALA A 99 0.24 1.33 -5.49
C ALA A 99 -1.28 1.50 -5.37
N ALA A 100 -2.01 1.05 -6.42
CA ALA A 100 -3.48 0.99 -6.48
C ALA A 100 -4.20 2.36 -6.35
N TYR A 101 -3.85 3.31 -7.22
CA TYR A 101 -4.32 4.70 -7.13
C TYR A 101 -5.84 4.85 -7.40
N ARG A 102 -6.41 5.96 -6.92
CA ARG A 102 -7.85 6.30 -6.94
C ARG A 102 -8.10 7.78 -7.24
N ASN A 103 -7.16 8.63 -6.85
CA ASN A 103 -7.13 10.05 -7.08
C ASN A 103 -5.65 10.47 -7.28
N PHE A 104 -5.41 11.75 -7.57
CA PHE A 104 -4.07 12.28 -7.81
C PHE A 104 -3.24 12.48 -6.53
N TYR A 105 -3.86 12.49 -5.33
CA TYR A 105 -3.14 12.63 -4.06
C TYR A 105 -2.15 11.48 -3.84
N HIS A 106 -2.49 10.28 -4.32
CA HIS A 106 -1.60 9.10 -4.30
C HIS A 106 -0.31 9.26 -5.12
N TRP A 107 -0.17 10.35 -5.87
CA TRP A 107 1.08 10.78 -6.46
C TRP A 107 1.58 12.07 -5.81
N THR A 108 0.77 13.13 -5.82
CA THR A 108 1.23 14.48 -5.46
C THR A 108 1.72 14.58 -4.03
N GLU A 109 1.13 13.82 -3.11
CA GLU A 109 1.45 13.86 -1.69
C GLU A 109 2.75 13.12 -1.34
N PHE A 110 3.29 12.33 -2.27
CA PHE A 110 4.52 11.56 -2.06
C PHE A 110 5.72 12.15 -2.80
N VAL A 111 5.53 13.23 -3.57
CA VAL A 111 6.63 13.92 -4.24
C VAL A 111 7.63 14.43 -3.20
N GLY A 112 8.91 14.19 -3.46
CA GLY A 112 10.02 14.56 -2.58
C GLY A 112 10.49 13.44 -1.63
N GLY A 113 9.71 12.37 -1.47
CA GLY A 113 10.13 11.23 -0.65
C GLY A 113 11.02 10.24 -1.41
N GLU A 114 11.91 9.56 -0.69
CA GLU A 114 12.65 8.41 -1.22
C GLU A 114 11.77 7.15 -1.25
N VAL A 115 10.87 7.10 -2.23
CA VAL A 115 9.86 6.05 -2.38
C VAL A 115 9.73 5.59 -3.83
N LEU A 116 9.10 4.44 -4.02
CA LEU A 116 8.73 3.91 -5.32
C LEU A 116 7.24 4.19 -5.59
N LEU A 117 6.89 4.48 -6.83
CA LEU A 117 5.51 4.75 -7.24
C LEU A 117 5.15 3.87 -8.43
N THR A 118 4.24 2.92 -8.22
CA THR A 118 3.69 2.12 -9.33
C THR A 118 2.39 2.75 -9.79
N ILE A 119 2.53 3.73 -10.68
CA ILE A 119 1.42 4.53 -11.21
C ILE A 119 0.72 3.73 -12.32
N PRO A 120 -0.58 3.42 -12.21
CA PRO A 120 -1.30 2.76 -13.30
C PRO A 120 -1.35 3.64 -14.56
N TRP A 121 -1.35 3.01 -15.74
CA TRP A 121 -1.31 3.72 -17.04
C TRP A 121 -2.29 4.89 -17.13
N GLU A 122 -3.56 4.68 -16.79
CA GLU A 122 -4.59 5.72 -16.85
C GLU A 122 -4.25 6.95 -15.99
N TRP A 123 -3.58 6.76 -14.86
CA TRP A 123 -3.12 7.86 -14.02
C TRP A 123 -1.91 8.56 -14.61
N GLN A 124 -0.98 7.82 -15.25
CA GLN A 124 0.14 8.43 -15.96
C GLN A 124 -0.35 9.37 -17.07
N VAL A 125 -1.33 8.93 -17.87
CA VAL A 125 -1.95 9.75 -18.92
C VAL A 125 -2.57 11.01 -18.32
N LYS A 126 -3.44 10.85 -17.29
CA LYS A 126 -4.07 11.98 -16.60
C LYS A 126 -3.07 12.98 -16.03
N PHE A 127 -1.96 12.50 -15.46
CA PHE A 127 -0.94 13.37 -14.88
C PHE A 127 -0.19 14.16 -15.95
N ASN A 128 0.19 13.50 -17.04
CA ASN A 128 0.88 14.15 -18.17
C ASN A 128 0.01 15.23 -18.84
N GLU A 129 -1.31 15.03 -18.87
CA GLU A 129 -2.28 15.96 -19.45
C GLU A 129 -2.75 17.05 -18.46
N SER A 130 -2.39 16.96 -17.18
CA SER A 130 -2.85 17.88 -16.15
C SER A 130 -1.90 19.06 -15.93
N ASP A 131 -2.44 20.16 -15.38
CA ASP A 131 -1.65 21.30 -14.90
C ASP A 131 -1.00 21.09 -13.52
N VAL A 132 -1.12 19.89 -12.95
CA VAL A 132 -0.61 19.57 -11.61
C VAL A 132 0.90 19.65 -11.60
N LYS A 133 1.44 20.57 -10.78
CA LYS A 133 2.89 20.69 -10.60
C LYS A 133 3.39 19.73 -9.51
N PRO A 134 4.39 18.87 -9.81
CA PRO A 134 4.98 17.97 -8.82
C PRO A 134 5.95 18.78 -7.93
N VAL A 135 5.39 19.43 -6.92
CA VAL A 135 6.18 20.08 -5.85
C VAL A 135 6.34 19.13 -4.67
N PRO A 136 7.45 19.20 -3.92
CA PRO A 136 7.65 18.37 -2.73
C PRO A 136 6.51 18.53 -1.72
N ARG A 137 5.90 17.41 -1.33
CA ARG A 137 4.81 17.34 -0.32
C ARG A 137 4.95 16.19 0.66
N MET A 138 5.97 15.33 0.53
CA MET A 138 6.17 14.21 1.46
C MET A 138 6.20 14.66 2.93
N ASP A 139 6.92 15.74 3.21
CA ASP A 139 7.07 16.29 4.57
C ASP A 139 5.93 17.21 5.00
N VAL A 140 4.98 17.51 4.11
CA VAL A 140 3.79 18.29 4.45
C VAL A 140 2.79 17.36 5.15
N PRO A 141 2.41 17.62 6.41
CA PRO A 141 1.48 16.75 7.11
C PRO A 141 0.09 16.78 6.46
N VAL A 142 -0.65 15.68 6.59
CA VAL A 142 -2.08 15.67 6.29
C VAL A 142 -2.77 16.65 7.24
N ALA A 143 -3.73 17.42 6.73
CA ALA A 143 -4.41 18.46 7.50
C ALA A 143 -4.99 17.92 8.81
N ALA A 144 -4.84 18.69 9.90
CA ALA A 144 -5.16 18.24 11.25
C ALA A 144 -6.65 17.89 11.41
N GLU A 145 -7.53 18.62 10.74
CA GLU A 145 -8.97 18.41 10.69
C GLU A 145 -9.34 17.08 10.00
N ILE A 146 -8.64 16.71 8.92
CA ILE A 146 -8.82 15.44 8.22
C ILE A 146 -8.36 14.30 9.14
N MET A 147 -7.17 14.45 9.74
CA MET A 147 -6.65 13.46 10.69
C MET A 147 -7.57 13.28 11.90
N ALA A 148 -8.10 14.37 12.45
CA ALA A 148 -9.04 14.33 13.56
C ALA A 148 -10.36 13.66 13.15
N ALA A 149 -10.88 13.93 11.95
CA ALA A 149 -12.08 13.30 11.44
C ALA A 149 -11.90 11.79 11.26
N LEU A 150 -10.84 11.37 10.56
CA LEU A 150 -10.52 9.96 10.34
C LEU A 150 -10.30 9.23 11.68
N SER A 151 -9.45 9.77 12.55
CA SER A 151 -9.09 9.14 13.83
C SER A 151 -10.25 9.09 14.81
N ARG A 152 -11.05 10.14 14.95
CA ARG A 152 -12.15 10.18 15.92
C ARG A 152 -13.35 9.36 15.47
N GLN A 153 -13.72 9.46 14.19
CA GLN A 153 -15.00 8.93 13.70
C GLN A 153 -14.90 7.50 13.17
N ILE A 154 -13.71 7.05 12.74
CA ILE A 154 -13.51 5.71 12.17
C ILE A 154 -12.56 4.92 13.08
N PRO A 155 -13.06 4.10 14.01
CA PRO A 155 -12.20 3.30 14.89
C PRO A 155 -11.20 2.42 14.13
N GLU A 156 -11.61 1.86 12.99
CA GLU A 156 -10.75 1.07 12.12
C GLU A 156 -9.59 1.90 11.55
N PHE A 157 -9.76 3.22 11.33
CA PHE A 157 -8.68 4.07 10.86
C PHE A 157 -7.51 4.09 11.85
N ARG A 158 -7.79 4.15 13.16
CA ARG A 158 -6.75 4.12 14.19
C ARG A 158 -5.94 2.82 14.13
N ARG A 159 -6.62 1.68 13.91
CA ARG A 159 -5.97 0.37 13.76
C ARG A 159 -5.06 0.29 12.54
N VAL A 160 -5.44 0.92 11.43
CA VAL A 160 -4.62 0.91 10.20
C VAL A 160 -3.49 1.94 10.22
N TYR A 161 -3.65 3.03 10.98
CA TYR A 161 -2.71 4.16 11.04
C TYR A 161 -1.62 3.99 12.11
N GLU A 162 -1.98 3.48 13.29
CA GLU A 162 -1.02 3.38 14.39
C GLU A 162 -0.02 2.23 14.20
N PRO A 163 1.27 2.41 14.53
CA PRO A 163 2.31 1.39 14.32
C PRO A 163 2.03 0.04 14.99
N ASP A 164 1.31 0.06 16.10
CA ASP A 164 0.91 -1.07 16.94
C ASP A 164 -0.60 -1.35 16.88
N GLY A 165 -1.32 -0.71 15.95
CA GLY A 165 -2.78 -0.82 15.83
C GLY A 165 -3.30 -2.20 15.40
N MET A 166 -2.41 -3.11 14.99
CA MET A 166 -2.75 -4.47 14.54
C MET A 166 -1.58 -5.43 14.74
N SER A 167 -1.86 -6.62 15.26
CA SER A 167 -0.87 -7.70 15.38
C SER A 167 -0.70 -8.49 14.07
N VAL A 168 0.42 -9.20 13.93
CA VAL A 168 0.69 -10.05 12.75
C VAL A 168 -0.39 -11.10 12.51
N ALA A 169 -0.98 -11.65 13.58
CA ALA A 169 -2.03 -12.67 13.48
C ALA A 169 -3.35 -12.13 12.89
N GLU A 170 -3.55 -10.81 12.93
CA GLU A 170 -4.74 -10.16 12.37
C GLU A 170 -4.57 -9.81 10.88
N PHE A 171 -3.36 -9.84 10.33
CA PHE A 171 -3.09 -9.35 8.97
C PHE A 171 -3.89 -10.12 7.92
N ASP A 172 -3.95 -11.44 8.01
CA ASP A 172 -4.62 -12.29 7.01
C ASP A 172 -6.15 -12.20 7.08
N THR A 173 -6.70 -11.70 8.18
CA THR A 173 -8.15 -11.52 8.37
C THR A 173 -8.60 -10.07 8.22
N PHE A 174 -7.67 -9.13 8.09
CA PHE A 174 -7.98 -7.73 7.81
C PHE A 174 -8.76 -7.61 6.50
N GLY A 175 -9.87 -6.87 6.51
CA GLY A 175 -10.81 -6.88 5.39
C GLY A 175 -10.23 -6.38 4.06
N GLY A 176 -9.33 -5.40 4.08
CA GLY A 176 -8.62 -4.97 2.87
C GLY A 176 -7.74 -6.08 2.27
N THR A 177 -7.12 -6.89 3.14
CA THR A 177 -6.31 -8.07 2.75
C THR A 177 -7.19 -9.15 2.16
N VAL A 178 -8.24 -9.57 2.87
CA VAL A 178 -9.17 -10.61 2.42
C VAL A 178 -9.81 -10.25 1.07
N ARG A 179 -10.30 -9.02 0.91
CA ARG A 179 -10.90 -8.55 -0.36
C ARG A 179 -9.90 -8.64 -1.51
N THR A 180 -8.65 -8.27 -1.27
CA THR A 180 -7.61 -8.27 -2.29
C THR A 180 -7.17 -9.67 -2.66
N LEU A 181 -6.95 -10.56 -1.68
CA LEU A 181 -6.58 -11.95 -1.94
C LEU A 181 -7.66 -12.68 -2.74
N ARG A 182 -8.95 -12.45 -2.43
CA ARG A 182 -10.05 -13.01 -3.20
C ARG A 182 -10.01 -12.59 -4.67
N SER A 183 -9.80 -11.29 -4.93
CA SER A 183 -9.68 -10.75 -6.29
C SER A 183 -8.44 -11.29 -7.03
N PHE A 184 -7.32 -11.50 -6.34
CA PHE A 184 -6.11 -12.06 -6.95
C PHE A 184 -6.32 -13.53 -7.34
N ILE A 185 -6.89 -14.33 -6.43
CA ILE A 185 -7.21 -15.74 -6.68
C ILE A 185 -8.19 -15.88 -7.84
N GLU A 186 -9.24 -15.07 -7.86
CA GLU A 186 -10.20 -15.03 -8.97
C GLU A 186 -9.51 -14.71 -10.30
N GLY A 187 -8.64 -13.69 -10.32
CA GLY A 187 -7.86 -13.33 -11.51
C GLY A 187 -6.99 -14.47 -12.02
N SER A 188 -6.36 -15.25 -11.12
CA SER A 188 -5.59 -16.44 -11.49
C SER A 188 -6.47 -17.50 -12.16
N HIS A 189 -7.63 -17.82 -11.58
CA HIS A 189 -8.54 -18.80 -12.18
C HIS A 189 -9.10 -18.32 -13.53
N THR A 190 -9.43 -17.04 -13.67
CA THR A 190 -9.87 -16.47 -14.94
C THR A 190 -8.78 -16.57 -16.00
N PHE A 191 -7.53 -16.29 -15.65
CA PHE A 191 -6.40 -16.42 -16.58
C PHE A 191 -6.23 -17.86 -17.07
N GLU A 192 -6.29 -18.85 -16.17
CA GLU A 192 -6.25 -20.27 -16.55
C GLU A 192 -7.38 -20.63 -17.53
N GLY A 193 -8.59 -20.08 -17.30
CA GLY A 193 -9.73 -20.23 -18.22
C GLY A 193 -9.44 -19.66 -19.61
N VAL A 194 -8.85 -18.47 -19.70
CA VAL A 194 -8.46 -17.87 -20.98
C VAL A 194 -7.44 -18.73 -21.71
N ILE A 195 -6.40 -19.22 -21.01
CA ILE A 195 -5.39 -20.10 -21.62
C ILE A 195 -6.02 -21.39 -22.13
N ARG A 196 -6.91 -22.01 -21.35
CA ARG A 196 -7.67 -23.18 -21.78
C ARG A 196 -8.43 -22.90 -23.07
N ASP A 197 -9.19 -21.81 -23.13
CA ASP A 197 -10.02 -21.48 -24.30
C ASP A 197 -9.18 -21.12 -25.53
N MET A 198 -7.95 -20.63 -25.35
CA MET A 198 -6.99 -20.43 -26.46
C MET A 198 -6.39 -21.76 -26.95
N MET A 199 -6.06 -22.69 -26.04
CA MET A 199 -5.44 -23.97 -26.38
C MET A 199 -6.45 -25.00 -26.92
N LEU A 200 -7.68 -24.94 -26.42
CA LEU A 200 -8.81 -25.78 -26.78
C LEU A 200 -9.99 -24.87 -27.12
N PRO A 201 -9.99 -24.23 -28.32
CA PRO A 201 -11.08 -23.37 -28.75
C PRO A 201 -12.41 -24.11 -28.65
N ASN A 202 -13.42 -23.42 -28.10
CA ASN A 202 -14.75 -24.00 -27.97
C ASN A 202 -15.30 -24.32 -29.36
N PRO A 203 -15.56 -25.60 -29.72
CA PRO A 203 -16.05 -25.95 -31.04
C PRO A 203 -17.51 -25.53 -31.29
N ASP A 204 -18.23 -25.10 -30.24
CA ASP A 204 -19.63 -24.68 -30.31
C ASP A 204 -19.81 -23.15 -30.49
N LEU A 205 -18.72 -22.37 -30.52
CA LEU A 205 -18.72 -20.91 -30.75
C LEU A 205 -18.26 -20.53 -32.15
#